data_AF-A0A6L2KJT5-F1
#
_entry.id   AF-A0A6L2KJT5-F1
#
_cell.length_a   1.000
_cell.length_b   1.000
_cell.length_c   1.000
_cell.angle_alpha   90.00
_cell.angle_beta   90.00
_cell.angle_gamma   90.00
#
_symmetry.space_group_name_H-M   'P 1'
#
loop_
_entity.id
_entity.type
_entity.pdbx_description
1 polymer ?
#
loop_
_entity_poly.entity_id
_entity_poly.type
_entity_poly.pdbx_seq_one_letter_code
_entity_poly.pdbx_strand_id
1 'polypeptide(L)'
;MAESSSAVPEPVLESINRTSSNMKQFQTQFNDVLLPLLNDQDFINNEPKDPLQKAHFFMLLAKATTTLYTMKLRCNGVDPDDHPVRSELKNGYDFKFGRF
;
A
#
# COMPACT_ATOMS: atom_id res chain seq x y z
N MET A 1 -25.62 39.51 6.16
CA MET A 1 -25.88 38.05 6.13
C MET A 1 -24.52 37.39 5.96
N ALA A 2 -24.04 36.67 6.98
CA ALA A 2 -22.68 36.15 7.01
C ALA A 2 -22.57 34.86 6.17
N GLU A 3 -21.61 34.83 5.26
CA GLU A 3 -21.19 33.64 4.52
C GLU A 3 -20.70 32.57 5.51
N SER A 4 -21.46 31.50 5.69
CA SER A 4 -20.93 30.26 6.26
C SER A 4 -20.20 29.50 5.17
N SER A 5 -19.04 30.02 4.75
CA SER A 5 -18.06 29.21 4.02
C SER A 5 -17.64 28.08 4.96
N SER A 6 -18.03 26.85 4.62
CA SER A 6 -17.72 25.63 5.36
C SER A 6 -16.19 25.45 5.40
N ALA A 7 -15.55 26.01 6.43
CA ALA A 7 -14.13 25.85 6.65
C ALA A 7 -13.88 24.39 7.06
N VAL A 8 -13.09 23.67 6.28
CA VAL A 8 -12.66 22.30 6.60
C VAL A 8 -11.95 22.32 7.96
N PRO A 9 -12.30 21.44 8.91
CA PRO A 9 -11.66 21.42 10.23
C PRO A 9 -10.14 21.20 10.13
N GLU A 10 -9.35 21.95 10.90
CA GLU A 10 -7.90 21.81 10.99
C GLU A 10 -7.39 20.35 11.16
N PRO A 11 -7.98 19.49 12.02
CA PRO A 11 -7.51 18.10 12.14
C PRO A 11 -7.70 17.28 10.85
N VAL A 12 -8.69 17.64 10.02
CA VAL A 12 -8.92 17.02 8.71
C VAL A 12 -7.83 17.46 7.74
N LEU A 13 -7.49 18.74 7.73
CA LEU A 13 -6.38 19.29 6.92
C LEU A 13 -5.05 18.64 7.29
N GLU A 14 -4.73 18.54 8.58
CA GLU A 14 -3.51 17.88 9.07
C GLU A 14 -3.45 16.41 8.62
N SER A 15 -4.57 15.68 8.76
CA SER A 15 -4.65 14.27 8.36
C SER A 15 -4.42 14.08 6.86
N ILE A 16 -4.97 14.97 6.03
CA ILE A 16 -4.77 14.96 4.57
C ILE A 16 -3.31 15.27 4.24
N ASN A 17 -2.73 16.31 4.84
CA ASN A 17 -1.35 16.70 4.61
C ASN A 17 -0.37 15.59 5.00
N ARG A 18 -0.59 14.95 6.15
CA ARG A 18 0.19 13.79 6.59
C ARG A 18 0.08 12.64 5.61
N THR A 19 -1.13 12.30 5.17
CA THR A 19 -1.37 11.21 4.21
C THR A 19 -0.72 11.50 2.86
N SER A 20 -0.80 12.74 2.39
CA SER A 20 -0.14 13.20 1.16
C SER A 20 1.39 13.08 1.25
N SER A 21 1.98 13.52 2.36
CA SER A 21 3.42 13.39 2.62
C SER A 21 3.86 11.92 2.63
N ASN A 22 3.11 11.05 3.32
CA ASN A 22 3.39 9.61 3.35
C ASN A 22 3.31 8.98 1.96
N MET A 23 2.32 9.37 1.15
CA MET A 23 2.16 8.86 -0.22
C MET A 23 3.32 9.29 -1.13
N LYS A 24 3.81 10.53 -0.99
CA LYS A 24 5.00 11.00 -1.72
C LYS A 24 6.25 10.21 -1.36
N GLN A 25 6.48 9.97 -0.06
CA GLN A 25 7.61 9.17 0.40
C GLN A 25 7.53 7.73 -0.13
N PHE A 26 6.35 7.12 -0.05
CA PHE A 26 6.11 5.79 -0.61
C PHE A 26 6.39 5.77 -2.11
N GLN A 27 5.95 6.78 -2.87
CA GLN A 27 6.19 6.87 -4.31
C GLN A 27 7.69 6.91 -4.63
N THR A 28 8.47 7.70 -3.88
CA THR A 28 9.94 7.71 -4.01
C THR A 28 10.53 6.34 -3.74
N GLN A 29 10.18 5.70 -2.62
CA GLN A 29 10.69 4.36 -2.28
C GLN A 29 10.28 3.29 -3.31
N PHE A 30 9.07 3.38 -3.84
CA PHE A 30 8.58 2.47 -4.87
C PHE A 30 9.40 2.62 -6.16
N ASN A 31 9.64 3.85 -6.61
CA ASN A 31 10.40 4.12 -7.83
C ASN A 31 11.88 3.79 -7.69
N ASP A 32 12.48 4.02 -6.52
CA ASP A 32 13.92 3.85 -6.32
C ASP A 32 14.31 2.40 -6.00
N VAL A 33 13.39 1.62 -5.40
CA VAL A 33 13.70 0.27 -4.90
C VAL A 33 12.87 -0.81 -5.56
N LEU A 34 11.53 -0.67 -5.57
CA LEU A 34 10.65 -1.74 -6.04
C LEU A 34 10.61 -1.82 -7.57
N LEU A 35 10.55 -0.66 -8.24
CA LEU A 35 10.44 -0.58 -9.70
C LEU A 35 11.66 -1.17 -10.43
N PRO A 36 12.93 -0.90 -10.02
CA PRO A 36 14.10 -1.50 -10.65
C PRO A 36 14.12 -3.02 -10.47
N LEU A 37 13.77 -3.52 -9.28
CA LEU A 37 13.71 -4.96 -8.99
C LEU A 37 12.62 -5.68 -9.80
N LEU A 38 11.50 -5.02 -10.10
CA LEU A 38 10.46 -5.58 -10.98
C LEU A 38 10.90 -5.66 -12.45
N ASN A 39 11.78 -4.75 -12.88
CA ASN A 39 12.27 -4.70 -14.25
C ASN A 39 13.52 -5.58 -14.46
N ASP A 40 14.14 -6.03 -13.38
CA ASP A 40 15.28 -6.94 -13.41
C ASP A 40 14.81 -8.34 -13.86
N GLN A 41 15.04 -8.65 -15.13
CA GLN A 41 14.73 -9.95 -15.73
C GLN A 41 15.51 -11.09 -15.08
N ASP A 42 16.68 -10.82 -14.51
CA ASP A 42 17.46 -11.82 -13.79
C ASP A 42 16.81 -12.12 -12.43
N PHE A 43 16.25 -11.12 -11.75
CA PHE A 43 15.47 -11.33 -10.52
C PHE A 43 14.15 -12.08 -10.78
N ILE A 44 13.46 -11.76 -11.88
CA ILE A 44 12.18 -12.37 -12.26
C ILE A 44 12.37 -13.79 -12.82
N ASN A 45 13.31 -14.01 -13.74
CA ASN A 45 13.42 -15.23 -14.54
C ASN A 45 14.46 -16.23 -14.05
N ASN A 46 15.50 -15.83 -13.29
CA ASN A 46 16.52 -16.81 -12.92
C ASN A 46 16.01 -17.83 -11.90
N GLU A 47 16.48 -19.07 -12.08
CA GLU A 47 16.52 -20.11 -11.05
C GLU A 47 17.26 -19.57 -9.80
N PRO A 48 16.78 -19.91 -8.59
CA PRO A 48 16.95 -19.04 -7.45
C PRO A 48 18.39 -19.07 -6.92
N LYS A 49 19.08 -17.92 -6.97
CA LYS A 49 20.22 -17.68 -6.08
C LYS A 49 19.77 -17.44 -4.63
N ASP A 50 18.54 -16.95 -4.44
CA ASP A 50 17.90 -16.78 -3.12
C ASP A 50 16.35 -16.77 -3.23
N PRO A 51 15.68 -17.92 -3.08
CA PRO A 51 14.22 -18.01 -3.21
C PRO A 51 13.48 -17.31 -2.07
N LEU A 52 14.12 -17.15 -0.91
CA LEU A 52 13.53 -16.53 0.27
C LEU A 52 13.44 -15.02 0.09
N GLN A 53 14.51 -14.39 -0.43
CA GLN A 53 14.50 -12.97 -0.76
C GLN A 53 13.44 -12.64 -1.81
N LYS A 54 13.31 -13.49 -2.84
CA LYS A 54 12.28 -13.35 -3.87
C LYS A 54 10.87 -13.45 -3.28
N ALA A 55 10.60 -14.45 -2.43
CA ALA A 55 9.31 -14.59 -1.75
C ALA A 55 9.01 -13.38 -0.84
N HIS A 56 9.99 -12.90 -0.10
CA HIS A 56 9.85 -11.72 0.75
C HIS A 56 9.52 -10.46 -0.07
N PHE A 57 10.19 -10.26 -1.21
CA PHE A 57 9.91 -9.17 -2.12
C PHE A 57 8.47 -9.22 -2.66
N PHE A 58 8.03 -10.36 -3.17
CA PHE A 58 6.66 -10.51 -3.67
C PHE A 58 5.61 -10.34 -2.58
N MET A 59 5.90 -10.81 -1.36
CA MET A 59 5.05 -10.58 -0.21
C MET A 59 4.96 -9.08 0.12
N LEU A 60 6.09 -8.36 0.12
CA LEU A 60 6.10 -6.92 0.34
C LEU A 60 5.30 -6.17 -0.73
N LEU A 61 5.46 -6.57 -2.00
CA LEU A 61 4.70 -6.03 -3.11
C LEU A 61 3.20 -6.27 -2.94
N ALA A 62 2.79 -7.49 -2.61
CA ALA A 62 1.40 -7.83 -2.35
C ALA A 62 0.80 -7.03 -1.19
N LYS A 63 1.57 -6.81 -0.10
CA LYS A 63 1.14 -5.96 1.03
C LYS A 63 1.02 -4.49 0.64
N ALA A 64 1.94 -3.99 -0.18
CA ALA A 64 1.88 -2.62 -0.68
C ALA A 64 0.65 -2.40 -1.57
N THR A 65 0.41 -3.28 -2.55
CA THR A 65 -0.71 -3.16 -3.49
C THR A 65 -2.06 -3.26 -2.79
N THR A 66 -2.22 -4.21 -1.87
CA THR A 66 -3.44 -4.38 -1.07
C THR A 66 -3.71 -3.18 -0.15
N THR A 67 -2.67 -2.62 0.45
CA THR A 67 -2.77 -1.40 1.28
C THR A 67 -3.20 -0.19 0.46
N LEU A 68 -2.57 0.02 -0.71
CA LEU A 68 -2.93 1.12 -1.62
C LEU A 68 -4.36 0.99 -2.14
N TYR A 69 -4.77 -0.23 -2.49
CA TYR A 69 -6.14 -0.49 -2.94
C TYR A 69 -7.15 -0.23 -1.82
N THR A 70 -6.85 -0.66 -0.60
CA THR A 70 -7.68 -0.39 0.60
C THR A 70 -7.80 1.12 0.84
N MET A 71 -6.70 1.86 0.74
CA MET A 71 -6.71 3.32 0.86
C MET A 71 -7.58 3.96 -0.24
N LYS A 72 -7.46 3.50 -1.48
CA LYS A 72 -8.31 3.96 -2.60
C LYS A 72 -9.80 3.73 -2.33
N LEU A 73 -10.19 2.57 -1.80
CA LEU A 73 -11.58 2.29 -1.43
C LEU A 73 -12.08 3.28 -0.38
N ARG A 74 -11.32 3.46 0.71
CA ARG A 74 -11.66 4.40 1.78
C ARG A 74 -11.76 5.84 1.28
N CYS A 75 -10.85 6.27 0.39
CA CYS A 75 -10.92 7.59 -0.24
C CYS A 75 -12.15 7.78 -1.14
N ASN A 76 -12.72 6.70 -1.68
CA ASN A 76 -13.96 6.72 -2.45
C ASN A 76 -15.23 6.52 -1.57
N GLY A 77 -15.08 6.48 -0.24
CA GLY A 77 -16.19 6.26 0.68
C GLY A 77 -16.70 4.82 0.73
N VAL A 78 -15.94 3.86 0.19
CA VAL A 78 -16.26 2.44 0.24
C VAL A 78 -15.57 1.80 1.45
N ASP A 79 -16.34 1.08 2.26
CA ASP A 79 -15.76 0.30 3.36
C ASP A 79 -15.07 -0.96 2.80
N PRO A 80 -13.75 -1.12 2.97
CA PRO A 80 -13.04 -2.31 2.53
C PRO A 80 -13.53 -3.60 3.23
N ASP A 81 -14.19 -3.53 4.39
CA ASP A 81 -14.72 -4.70 5.10
C ASP A 81 -16.03 -5.25 4.51
N ASP A 82 -16.74 -4.43 3.71
CA ASP A 82 -17.95 -4.81 2.96
C ASP A 82 -17.65 -5.04 1.46
N HIS A 83 -16.40 -4.80 1.05
CA HIS A 83 -15.98 -4.99 -0.33
C HIS A 83 -15.52 -6.45 -0.60
N PRO A 84 -15.82 -7.04 -1.76
CA PRO A 84 -15.41 -8.42 -2.10
C PRO A 84 -13.91 -8.68 -1.99
N VAL A 85 -13.08 -7.64 -2.08
CA VAL A 85 -11.62 -7.72 -1.88
C VAL A 85 -11.22 -8.17 -0.48
N ARG A 86 -12.13 -8.13 0.51
CA ARG A 86 -11.85 -8.52 1.88
C ARG A 86 -11.25 -9.93 1.99
N SER A 87 -11.66 -10.88 1.14
CA SER A 87 -11.05 -12.22 1.11
C SER A 87 -9.55 -12.15 0.81
N GLU A 88 -9.18 -11.35 -0.17
CA GLU A 88 -7.78 -11.13 -0.57
C GLU A 88 -6.98 -10.40 0.52
N LEU A 89 -7.60 -9.41 1.17
CA LEU A 89 -6.99 -8.68 2.28
C LEU A 89 -6.76 -9.59 3.50
N LYS A 90 -7.76 -10.39 3.88
CA LYS A 90 -7.69 -11.31 5.03
C LYS A 90 -6.62 -12.38 4.83
N ASN A 91 -6.45 -12.87 3.61
CA ASN A 91 -5.36 -13.80 3.26
C ASN A 91 -3.97 -13.16 3.43
N GLY A 92 -3.84 -11.84 3.21
CA GLY A 92 -2.60 -11.09 3.45
C GLY A 92 -2.27 -10.84 4.93
N TYR A 93 -3.29 -10.77 5.81
CA TYR A 93 -3.12 -10.63 7.27
C TYR A 93 -2.86 -11.96 7.99
N ASP A 94 -3.26 -13.10 7.41
CA ASP A 94 -3.10 -14.45 7.99
C ASP A 94 -1.83 -15.18 7.51
N PHE A 95 -0.92 -14.50 6.80
CA PHE A 95 0.46 -14.97 6.68
C PHE A 95 1.14 -14.86 8.05
N LYS A 96 0.94 -15.89 8.89
CA LYS A 96 1.56 -16.04 10.21
C LYS A 96 3.07 -16.20 10.07
N PHE A 97 3.79 -15.10 9.98
CA PHE A 97 5.23 -15.07 10.28
C PHE A 97 5.42 -15.06 11.79
N GLY A 98 5.18 -16.21 12.41
CA GLY A 98 5.71 -16.57 13.72
C GLY A 98 6.84 -17.57 13.51
N ARG A 99 8.07 -17.15 13.85
CA ARG A 99 9.34 -17.90 13.80
C ARG A 99 9.93 -18.13 12.40
N PHE A 100 10.81 -17.22 12.01
CA PHE A 100 12.22 -17.55 11.76
C PHE A 100 13.08 -16.49 12.45
#